data_AF-A0A7M2S9Y6-F1
#
_entry.id   AF-A0A7M2S9Y6-F1
#
_cell.length_a   1.000
_cell.length_b   1.000
_cell.length_c   1.000
_cell.angle_alpha   90.00
_cell.angle_beta   90.00
_cell.angle_gamma   90.00
#
_symmetry.space_group_name_H-M   'P 1'
#
loop_
_entity.id
_entity.type
_entity.pdbx_description
1 polymer ?
#
loop_
_entity_poly.entity_id
_entity_poly.type
_entity_poly.pdbx_seq_one_letter_code
_entity_poly.pdbx_strand_id
1 'polypeptide(L)'
;MVERHGFVVTVHRAVDLPEHVIPRQVKPHSGGSWELERVALSLHMQTGSAFYYLTDDTWTPTSLVFGAFLGLKQLPDTFASFEAEGETWRWYTEIVRDVDETGHEYTWTAFVCGKQSVPRMWTPAYAARSERLKRESRAAGSYAARMRRLGLEAAVERIDPLAVYERDGWICQICTSAVDRERDWPDMWCPTLDHRVPLTAGGAHTADNVRLAHWICNLHKGDYFPVEA
;
A
#
# COMPACT_ATOMS: atom_id res chain seq x y z
N MET A 1 -8.30 -2.51 -17.40
CA MET A 1 -9.08 -2.45 -16.14
C MET A 1 -8.17 -2.96 -15.05
N VAL A 2 -7.99 -2.28 -13.91
CA VAL A 2 -7.13 -2.79 -12.83
C VAL A 2 -7.99 -2.95 -11.60
N GLU A 3 -8.13 -4.17 -11.11
CA GLU A 3 -8.83 -4.43 -9.87
C GLU A 3 -7.92 -4.12 -8.68
N ARG A 4 -8.53 -3.70 -7.58
CA ARG A 4 -7.89 -3.16 -6.38
C ARG A 4 -6.95 -4.19 -5.71
N HIS A 5 -5.99 -3.71 -4.92
CA HIS A 5 -5.18 -4.49 -3.94
C HIS A 5 -3.98 -5.31 -4.46
N GLY A 6 -3.23 -4.80 -5.44
CA GLY A 6 -1.94 -5.41 -5.81
C GLY A 6 -2.09 -6.71 -6.59
N PHE A 7 -3.23 -6.89 -7.25
CA PHE A 7 -3.47 -8.03 -8.10
C PHE A 7 -3.15 -7.69 -9.55
N VAL A 8 -2.42 -8.60 -10.17
CA VAL A 8 -2.06 -8.48 -11.58
C VAL A 8 -3.33 -8.70 -12.39
N VAL A 9 -3.71 -7.67 -13.15
CA VAL A 9 -4.67 -7.83 -14.24
C VAL A 9 -3.88 -7.95 -15.52
N THR A 10 -3.92 -9.12 -16.16
CA THR A 10 -3.41 -9.25 -17.52
C THR A 10 -4.49 -8.81 -18.51
N VAL A 11 -4.07 -8.08 -19.55
CA VAL A 11 -4.95 -7.61 -20.61
C VAL A 11 -4.56 -8.32 -21.91
N HIS A 12 -5.53 -8.99 -22.54
CA HIS A 12 -5.35 -9.69 -23.80
C HIS A 12 -6.34 -9.18 -24.84
N ARG A 13 -5.96 -9.22 -26.12
CA ARG A 13 -6.91 -9.06 -27.22
C ARG A 13 -7.65 -10.37 -27.41
N ALA A 14 -8.97 -10.33 -27.61
CA ALA A 14 -9.75 -11.55 -27.77
C ALA A 14 -9.29 -12.37 -28.99
N VAL A 15 -8.86 -11.71 -30.08
CA VAL A 15 -8.30 -12.38 -31.27
C VAL A 15 -7.03 -13.18 -31.02
N ASP A 16 -6.24 -12.82 -30.01
CA ASP A 16 -4.99 -13.52 -29.70
C ASP A 16 -5.23 -14.77 -28.84
N LEU A 17 -6.46 -14.95 -28.34
CA LEU A 17 -6.82 -16.07 -27.49
C LEU A 17 -7.30 -17.26 -28.32
N PRO A 18 -6.98 -18.50 -27.91
CA PRO A 18 -7.54 -19.69 -28.53
C PRO A 18 -9.08 -19.63 -28.58
N GLU A 19 -9.67 -20.05 -29.70
CA GLU A 19 -11.10 -19.89 -29.92
C GLU A 19 -11.98 -20.56 -28.83
N HIS A 20 -11.50 -21.64 -28.21
CA HIS A 20 -12.22 -22.36 -27.17
C HIS A 20 -12.26 -21.64 -25.82
N VAL A 21 -11.37 -20.67 -25.56
CA VAL A 21 -11.38 -19.91 -24.29
C VAL A 21 -12.25 -18.66 -24.36
N ILE A 22 -12.59 -18.20 -25.57
CA ILE A 22 -13.48 -17.06 -25.78
C ILE A 22 -14.92 -17.53 -25.52
N PRO A 23 -15.65 -16.96 -24.54
CA PRO A 23 -17.04 -17.32 -24.29
C PRO A 23 -17.84 -17.20 -25.58
N ARG A 24 -18.68 -18.20 -25.87
CA ARG A 24 -19.46 -18.27 -27.12
C ARG A 24 -20.16 -16.95 -27.43
N GLN A 25 -20.62 -16.26 -26.40
CA GLN A 25 -21.44 -15.05 -26.44
C GLN A 25 -20.62 -13.75 -26.65
N VAL A 26 -19.29 -13.84 -26.63
CA VAL A 26 -18.36 -12.81 -27.12
C VAL A 26 -17.99 -13.05 -28.59
N LYS A 27 -18.20 -14.28 -29.10
CA LYS A 27 -17.94 -14.60 -30.51
C LYS A 27 -18.98 -13.96 -31.42
N PRO A 28 -18.61 -13.57 -32.66
CA PRO A 28 -19.57 -13.13 -33.66
C PRO A 28 -20.58 -14.25 -33.94
N HIS A 29 -21.87 -13.99 -33.77
CA HIS A 29 -22.94 -14.84 -34.30
C HIS A 29 -23.55 -14.18 -35.54
N SER A 30 -24.20 -14.97 -36.38
CA SER A 30 -24.99 -14.47 -37.51
C SER A 30 -26.02 -13.43 -37.02
N GLY A 31 -25.69 -12.15 -37.16
CA GLY A 31 -26.52 -11.02 -36.71
C GLY A 31 -25.92 -10.11 -35.63
N GLY A 32 -24.72 -10.39 -35.09
CA GLY A 32 -24.01 -9.52 -34.14
C GLY A 32 -22.53 -9.33 -34.50
N SER A 33 -22.07 -8.07 -34.51
CA SER A 33 -20.87 -7.61 -35.23
C SER A 33 -19.78 -7.00 -34.32
N TRP A 34 -19.30 -7.72 -33.30
CA TRP A 34 -18.10 -7.26 -32.62
C TRP A 34 -16.87 -7.66 -33.44
N GLU A 35 -16.06 -6.68 -33.84
CA GLU A 35 -14.70 -6.95 -34.31
C GLU A 35 -13.90 -7.48 -33.13
N LEU A 36 -13.56 -8.77 -33.13
CA LEU A 36 -12.81 -9.39 -32.03
C LEU A 36 -11.49 -8.66 -31.74
N GLU A 37 -10.92 -7.96 -32.72
CA GLU A 37 -9.72 -7.14 -32.58
C GLU A 37 -9.91 -5.96 -31.61
N ARG A 38 -11.14 -5.47 -31.47
CA ARG A 38 -11.55 -4.40 -30.55
C ARG A 38 -12.10 -4.93 -29.23
N VAL A 39 -12.05 -6.24 -29.00
CA VAL A 39 -12.48 -6.85 -27.74
C VAL A 39 -11.25 -7.13 -26.89
N ALA A 40 -11.22 -6.53 -25.70
CA ALA A 40 -10.19 -6.75 -24.71
C ALA A 40 -10.73 -7.64 -23.57
N LEU A 41 -9.87 -8.52 -23.09
CA LEU A 41 -10.07 -9.34 -21.89
C LEU A 41 -9.16 -8.84 -20.78
N SER A 42 -9.71 -8.50 -19.63
CA SER A 42 -8.99 -8.33 -18.37
C SER A 42 -9.22 -9.55 -17.47
N LEU A 43 -8.15 -10.23 -17.04
CA LEU A 43 -8.21 -11.34 -16.09
C LEU A 43 -7.62 -10.95 -14.75
N HIS A 44 -8.40 -11.11 -13.69
CA HIS A 44 -7.93 -10.96 -12.33
C HIS A 44 -7.26 -12.25 -11.85
N MET A 45 -5.94 -12.24 -11.72
CA MET A 45 -5.18 -13.48 -11.50
C MET A 45 -5.47 -14.19 -10.16
N GLN A 46 -5.91 -13.48 -9.13
CA GLN A 46 -6.17 -14.09 -7.82
C GLN A 46 -7.57 -14.69 -7.71
N THR A 47 -8.59 -14.00 -8.19
CA THR A 47 -9.98 -14.49 -8.09
C THR A 47 -10.39 -15.32 -9.31
N GLY A 48 -9.62 -15.25 -10.39
CA GLY A 48 -10.00 -15.82 -11.69
C GLY A 48 -11.11 -15.03 -12.40
N SER A 49 -11.50 -13.86 -11.88
CA SER A 49 -12.54 -13.02 -12.49
C SER A 49 -12.12 -12.55 -13.88
N ALA A 50 -13.02 -12.65 -14.85
CA ALA A 50 -12.78 -12.24 -16.23
C ALA A 50 -13.74 -11.14 -16.65
N PHE A 51 -13.23 -10.13 -17.36
CA PHE A 51 -14.03 -9.04 -17.91
C PHE A 51 -13.70 -8.85 -19.38
N TYR A 52 -14.73 -8.92 -20.24
CA TYR A 52 -14.62 -8.58 -21.65
C TYR A 52 -15.27 -7.22 -21.90
N TYR A 53 -14.56 -6.35 -22.59
CA TYR A 53 -15.04 -5.02 -22.97
C TYR A 53 -14.57 -4.66 -24.39
N LEU A 54 -15.34 -3.80 -25.04
CA LEU A 54 -14.95 -3.15 -26.28
C LEU A 54 -13.96 -2.03 -25.98
N THR A 55 -13.05 -1.79 -26.91
CA THR A 55 -12.13 -0.65 -26.90
C THR A 55 -12.30 0.19 -28.15
N ASP A 56 -11.83 1.44 -28.08
CA ASP A 56 -11.50 2.21 -29.27
C ASP A 56 -10.12 1.79 -29.83
N ASP A 57 -9.66 2.49 -30.87
CA ASP A 57 -8.37 2.23 -31.52
C ASP A 57 -7.16 2.55 -30.61
N THR A 58 -7.38 3.28 -29.51
CA THR A 58 -6.35 3.63 -28.51
C THR A 58 -6.30 2.64 -27.34
N TRP A 59 -7.03 1.52 -27.42
CA TRP A 59 -7.19 0.57 -26.32
C TRP A 59 -7.95 1.12 -25.11
N THR A 60 -8.61 2.27 -25.26
CA THR A 60 -9.43 2.83 -24.20
C THR A 60 -10.75 2.06 -24.14
N PRO A 61 -11.16 1.53 -22.97
CA PRO A 61 -12.42 0.81 -22.85
C PRO A 61 -13.63 1.71 -23.20
N THR A 62 -14.59 1.19 -23.97
CA THR A 62 -15.77 1.94 -24.44
C THR A 62 -17.10 1.27 -24.07
N SER A 63 -17.14 -0.03 -23.80
CA SER A 63 -18.37 -0.72 -23.37
C SER A 63 -18.05 -2.07 -22.74
N LEU A 64 -18.74 -2.43 -21.66
CA LEU A 64 -18.59 -3.75 -21.05
C LEU A 64 -19.53 -4.77 -21.69
N VAL A 65 -19.01 -5.96 -21.96
CA VAL A 65 -19.73 -7.06 -22.63
C VAL A 65 -19.97 -8.24 -21.67
N PHE A 66 -18.97 -8.57 -20.86
CA PHE A 66 -19.01 -9.67 -19.89
C PHE A 66 -18.21 -9.30 -18.65
N GLY A 67 -18.67 -9.72 -17.48
CA GLY A 67 -17.94 -9.62 -16.23
C GLY A 67 -18.35 -10.73 -15.26
N ALA A 68 -17.50 -11.02 -14.28
CA ALA A 68 -17.74 -12.08 -13.29
C ALA A 68 -19.14 -12.05 -12.65
N PHE A 69 -19.69 -10.84 -12.46
CA PHE A 69 -20.98 -10.61 -11.81
C PHE A 69 -22.14 -10.32 -12.77
N LEU A 70 -21.87 -10.12 -14.06
CA LEU A 70 -22.84 -9.62 -15.04
C LEU A 70 -23.40 -10.69 -15.96
N GLY A 71 -22.74 -11.84 -16.03
CA GLY A 71 -22.93 -12.74 -17.16
C GLY A 71 -22.69 -12.00 -18.48
N LEU A 72 -23.41 -12.37 -19.52
CA LEU A 72 -23.23 -11.85 -20.89
C LEU A 72 -24.20 -10.74 -21.19
N LYS A 73 -24.05 -9.65 -20.45
CA LYS A 73 -24.92 -8.49 -20.53
C LYS A 73 -24.10 -7.29 -20.93
N GLN A 74 -24.42 -6.73 -22.09
CA GLN A 74 -23.97 -5.40 -22.46
C GLN A 74 -24.65 -4.36 -21.57
N LEU A 75 -23.87 -3.39 -21.10
CA LEU A 75 -24.42 -2.24 -20.40
C LEU A 75 -25.08 -1.28 -21.41
N PRO A 76 -26.21 -0.64 -21.05
CA PRO A 76 -26.95 0.24 -21.95
C PRO A 76 -26.13 1.47 -22.37
N ASP A 77 -25.23 1.92 -21.50
CA ASP A 77 -24.25 2.97 -21.75
C ASP A 77 -22.86 2.50 -21.34
N THR A 78 -21.83 3.15 -21.90
CA THR A 78 -20.42 2.98 -21.54
C THR A 78 -20.24 3.04 -20.03
N PHE A 79 -19.97 1.89 -19.41
CA PHE A 79 -19.73 1.76 -17.97
C PHE A 79 -20.89 2.27 -17.09
N ALA A 80 -22.14 2.05 -17.53
CA ALA A 80 -23.31 2.26 -16.67
C ALA A 80 -23.21 1.45 -15.36
N SER A 81 -23.84 1.95 -14.31
CA SER A 81 -24.00 1.18 -13.07
C SER A 81 -24.91 -0.04 -13.28
N PHE A 82 -24.71 -1.09 -12.47
CA PHE A 82 -25.53 -2.31 -12.53
C PHE A 82 -25.75 -2.91 -11.15
N GLU A 83 -26.81 -3.71 -11.01
CA GLU A 83 -27.11 -4.45 -9.79
C GLU A 83 -26.50 -5.85 -9.86
N ALA A 84 -25.72 -6.23 -8.85
CA ALA A 84 -25.21 -7.59 -8.68
C ALA A 84 -24.94 -7.88 -7.20
N GLU A 85 -25.18 -9.12 -6.78
CA GLU A 85 -25.04 -9.54 -5.36
C GLU A 85 -25.86 -8.71 -4.37
N GLY A 86 -27.01 -8.18 -4.81
CA GLY A 86 -27.89 -7.34 -3.99
C GLY A 86 -27.38 -5.91 -3.77
N GLU A 87 -26.37 -5.48 -4.52
CA GLU A 87 -25.74 -4.16 -4.38
C GLU A 87 -25.56 -3.47 -5.73
N THR A 88 -25.53 -2.14 -5.73
CA THR A 88 -25.24 -1.33 -6.93
C THR A 88 -23.74 -1.20 -7.15
N TRP A 89 -23.27 -1.73 -8.28
CA TRP A 89 -21.90 -1.59 -8.76
C TRP A 89 -21.79 -0.39 -9.72
N ARG A 90 -20.70 0.35 -9.59
CA ARG A 90 -20.42 1.58 -10.36
C ARG A 90 -18.98 1.57 -10.86
N TRP A 91 -18.73 2.39 -11.86
CA TRP A 91 -17.42 2.53 -12.49
C TRP A 91 -16.80 3.87 -12.11
N TYR A 92 -15.51 3.84 -11.83
CA TYR A 92 -14.75 4.99 -11.36
C TYR A 92 -13.41 5.08 -12.09
N THR A 93 -12.92 6.31 -12.21
CA THR A 93 -11.54 6.56 -12.61
C THR A 93 -10.74 6.84 -11.35
N GLU A 94 -9.75 6.01 -11.07
CA GLU A 94 -8.89 6.12 -9.90
C GLU A 94 -7.44 6.37 -10.33
N ILE A 95 -6.73 7.24 -9.60
CA ILE A 95 -5.27 7.37 -9.73
C ILE A 95 -4.64 6.37 -8.76
N VAL A 96 -3.84 5.46 -9.29
CA VAL A 96 -3.12 4.45 -8.53
C VAL A 96 -1.65 4.85 -8.44
N ARG A 97 -1.08 4.72 -7.24
CA ARG A 97 0.35 4.92 -6.99
C ARG A 97 0.97 3.65 -6.45
N ASP A 98 2.11 3.29 -7.01
CA ASP A 98 2.87 2.11 -6.64
C ASP A 98 4.36 2.41 -6.50
N VAL A 99 5.08 1.49 -5.87
CA VAL A 99 6.52 1.55 -5.70
C VAL A 99 7.11 0.15 -5.81
N ASP A 100 8.18 -0.01 -6.58
CA ASP A 100 8.88 -1.30 -6.67
C ASP A 100 9.91 -1.49 -5.55
N GLU A 101 10.56 -2.66 -5.55
CA GLU A 101 11.58 -3.04 -4.56
C GLU A 101 12.80 -2.10 -4.55
N THR A 102 13.08 -1.43 -5.68
CA THR A 102 14.18 -0.45 -5.81
C THR A 102 13.78 0.94 -5.32
N GLY A 103 12.50 1.16 -5.03
CA GLY A 103 11.96 2.44 -4.63
C GLY A 103 11.50 3.32 -5.80
N HIS A 104 11.46 2.80 -7.04
CA HIS A 104 10.95 3.54 -8.19
C HIS A 104 9.43 3.71 -8.06
N GLU A 105 8.94 4.94 -8.20
CA GLU A 105 7.52 5.27 -8.06
C GLU A 105 6.79 5.25 -9.41
N TYR A 106 5.63 4.62 -9.44
CA TYR A 106 4.76 4.56 -10.62
C TYR A 106 3.42 5.23 -10.30
N THR A 107 2.88 5.97 -11.26
CA THR A 107 1.54 6.55 -11.17
C THR A 107 0.81 6.33 -12.47
N TRP A 108 -0.40 5.78 -12.40
CA TRP A 108 -1.26 5.59 -13.56
C TRP A 108 -2.72 5.81 -13.20
N THR A 109 -3.54 5.98 -14.23
CA THR A 109 -4.99 6.07 -14.11
C THR A 109 -5.60 4.72 -14.45
N ALA A 110 -6.53 4.24 -13.62
CA ALA A 110 -7.24 2.99 -13.82
C ALA A 110 -8.76 3.20 -13.86
N PHE A 111 -9.43 2.47 -14.74
CA PHE A 111 -10.87 2.25 -14.67
C PHE A 111 -11.15 1.08 -13.73
N VAL A 112 -11.91 1.36 -12.66
CA VAL A 112 -12.19 0.43 -11.55
C VAL A 112 -13.70 0.25 -11.42
N CYS A 113 -14.16 -0.98 -11.24
CA CYS A 113 -15.55 -1.29 -10.90
C CYS A 113 -15.66 -1.63 -9.42
N GLY A 114 -16.62 -1.04 -8.72
CA GLY A 114 -16.86 -1.34 -7.32
C GLY A 114 -18.17 -0.74 -6.80
N LYS A 115 -18.55 -1.13 -5.59
CA LYS A 115 -19.75 -0.61 -4.91
C LYS A 115 -19.62 0.89 -4.56
N GLN A 116 -18.38 1.35 -4.34
CA GLN A 116 -18.07 2.69 -3.87
C GLN A 116 -16.75 3.19 -4.51
N SER A 117 -16.69 4.48 -4.83
CA SER A 117 -15.43 5.13 -5.21
C SER A 117 -14.55 5.21 -3.98
N VAL A 118 -13.26 4.86 -4.10
CA VAL A 118 -12.29 5.23 -3.07
C VAL A 118 -11.37 6.31 -3.61
N PRO A 119 -11.20 7.45 -2.91
CA PRO A 119 -10.28 8.48 -3.37
C PRO A 119 -8.84 8.00 -3.22
N ARG A 120 -8.06 8.07 -4.30
CA ARG A 120 -6.61 7.81 -4.40
C ARG A 120 -6.17 6.47 -3.79
N MET A 121 -5.88 5.50 -4.65
CA MET A 121 -5.40 4.20 -4.18
C MET A 121 -3.88 4.18 -4.04
N TRP A 122 -3.42 3.76 -2.87
CA TRP A 122 -2.05 3.34 -2.66
C TRP A 122 -2.03 1.82 -2.69
N THR A 123 -1.12 1.23 -3.45
CA THR A 123 -0.87 -0.21 -3.34
C THR A 123 -0.39 -0.55 -1.92
N PRO A 124 -0.51 -1.81 -1.46
CA PRO A 124 0.07 -2.24 -0.18
C PRO A 124 1.55 -1.86 -0.05
N ALA A 125 2.33 -1.97 -1.14
CA ALA A 125 3.73 -1.57 -1.17
C ALA A 125 3.91 -0.06 -0.94
N TYR A 126 3.14 0.78 -1.65
CA TYR A 126 3.19 2.22 -1.48
C TYR A 126 2.74 2.64 -0.06
N ALA A 127 1.68 2.02 0.46
CA ALA A 127 1.19 2.27 1.81
C ALA A 127 2.25 1.92 2.86
N ALA A 128 2.88 0.74 2.76
CA ALA A 128 3.95 0.32 3.66
C ALA A 128 5.15 1.27 3.62
N ARG A 129 5.57 1.71 2.42
CA ARG A 129 6.61 2.73 2.26
C ARG A 129 6.21 4.05 2.91
N SER A 130 4.97 4.51 2.68
CA SER A 130 4.48 5.76 3.26
C SER A 130 4.51 5.70 4.79
N GLU A 131 4.06 4.60 5.37
CA GLU A 131 4.11 4.40 6.83
C GLU A 131 5.54 4.37 7.36
N ARG A 132 6.48 3.72 6.67
CA ARG A 132 7.91 3.77 7.01
C ARG A 132 8.44 5.20 7.04
N LEU A 133 8.23 5.96 5.96
CA LEU A 133 8.68 7.35 5.86
C LEU A 133 8.05 8.25 6.95
N LYS A 134 6.78 8.01 7.29
CA LYS A 134 6.11 8.71 8.40
C LYS A 134 6.79 8.41 9.74
N ARG A 135 7.11 7.13 10.02
CA ARG A 135 7.80 6.73 11.25
C ARG A 135 9.19 7.37 11.36
N GLU A 136 10.00 7.27 10.31
CA GLU A 136 11.32 7.92 10.20
C GLU A 136 11.23 9.43 10.47
N SER A 137 10.32 10.11 9.76
CA SER A 137 10.17 11.56 9.87
C SER A 137 9.67 12.00 11.25
N ARG A 138 8.78 11.22 11.90
CA ARG A 138 8.30 11.51 13.26
C ARG A 138 9.43 11.40 14.28
N ALA A 139 10.23 10.33 14.21
CA ALA A 139 11.32 10.11 15.14
C ALA A 139 12.40 11.21 15.02
N ALA A 140 12.90 11.42 13.80
CA ALA A 140 13.89 12.46 13.53
C ALA A 140 13.36 13.87 13.84
N GLY A 141 12.10 14.15 13.48
CA GLY A 141 11.47 15.45 13.70
C GLY A 141 11.26 15.77 15.18
N SER A 142 10.82 14.79 15.98
CA SER A 142 10.64 14.94 17.43
C SER A 142 11.96 15.22 18.14
N TYR A 143 13.02 14.47 17.78
CA TYR A 143 14.35 14.69 18.31
C TYR A 143 14.93 16.05 17.91
N ALA A 144 14.81 16.44 16.64
CA ALA A 144 15.25 17.77 16.16
C ALA A 144 14.48 18.93 16.82
N ALA A 145 13.20 18.74 17.15
CA ALA A 145 12.44 19.72 17.91
C ALA A 145 12.98 19.87 19.35
N ARG A 146 13.34 18.76 20.01
CA ARG A 146 13.98 18.79 21.35
C ARG A 146 15.34 19.48 21.30
N MET A 147 16.15 19.22 20.28
CA MET A 147 17.44 19.92 20.06
C MET A 147 17.27 21.44 19.96
N ARG A 148 16.38 21.90 19.08
CA ARG A 148 16.11 23.33 18.90
C ARG A 148 15.61 23.99 20.20
N ARG A 149 14.75 23.31 20.95
CA ARG A 149 14.23 23.81 22.23
C ARG A 149 15.34 23.99 23.28
N LEU A 150 16.34 23.11 23.28
CA LEU A 150 17.42 23.13 24.26
C LEU A 150 18.66 23.90 23.78
N GLY A 151 18.68 24.38 22.52
CA GLY A 151 19.85 25.05 21.94
C GLY A 151 21.05 24.11 21.77
N LEU A 152 20.80 22.83 21.53
CA LEU A 152 21.83 21.79 21.38
C LEU A 152 21.98 21.37 19.93
N GLU A 153 23.17 20.88 19.59
CA GLU A 153 23.50 20.33 18.27
C GLU A 153 23.97 18.89 18.41
N ALA A 154 23.40 18.00 17.60
CA ALA A 154 23.82 16.62 17.47
C ALA A 154 23.41 16.08 16.09
N ALA A 155 24.06 15.01 15.63
CA ALA A 155 23.71 14.37 14.38
C ALA A 155 22.29 13.77 14.43
N VAL A 156 21.58 13.82 13.30
CA VAL A 156 20.24 13.24 13.13
C VAL A 156 20.18 12.48 11.82
N GLU A 157 20.06 11.16 11.94
CA GLU A 157 19.82 10.26 10.82
C GLU A 157 18.32 10.00 10.65
N ARG A 158 17.90 9.58 9.45
CA ARG A 158 16.56 9.05 9.25
C ARG A 158 16.57 7.56 9.52
N ILE A 159 16.01 7.18 10.67
CA ILE A 159 15.99 5.79 11.14
C ILE A 159 14.54 5.37 11.31
N ASP A 160 14.15 4.24 10.73
CA ASP A 160 12.86 3.62 11.03
C ASP A 160 12.94 2.96 12.42
N PRO A 161 12.19 3.43 13.42
CA PRO A 161 12.17 2.79 14.74
C PRO A 161 11.84 1.30 14.66
N LEU A 162 11.01 0.87 13.70
CA LEU A 162 10.67 -0.54 13.55
C LEU A 162 11.90 -1.40 13.22
N ALA A 163 12.79 -0.91 12.35
CA ALA A 163 14.03 -1.60 12.01
C ALA A 163 14.97 -1.72 13.23
N VAL A 164 14.98 -0.72 14.11
CA VAL A 164 15.71 -0.77 15.39
C VAL A 164 15.11 -1.82 16.32
N TYR A 165 13.78 -1.91 16.39
CA TYR A 165 13.10 -2.88 17.24
C TYR A 165 13.33 -4.31 16.76
N GLU A 166 13.35 -4.52 15.44
CA GLU A 166 13.71 -5.78 14.80
C GLU A 166 15.18 -6.16 15.06
N ARG A 167 16.11 -5.21 14.89
CA ARG A 167 17.54 -5.39 15.22
C ARG A 167 17.74 -5.84 16.67
N ASP A 168 17.01 -5.21 17.58
CA ASP A 168 17.10 -5.49 19.03
C ASP A 168 16.31 -6.74 19.44
N GLY A 169 15.77 -7.49 18.48
CA GLY A 169 15.08 -8.77 18.70
C GLY A 169 13.80 -8.64 19.52
N TRP A 170 13.19 -7.45 19.55
CA TRP A 170 12.07 -7.12 20.44
C TRP A 170 12.38 -7.33 21.94
N ILE A 171 13.64 -7.19 22.32
CA ILE A 171 14.09 -7.20 23.71
C ILE A 171 14.43 -5.78 24.14
N CYS A 172 13.86 -5.35 25.27
CA CYS A 172 14.17 -4.05 25.87
C CYS A 172 15.64 -4.00 26.25
N GLN A 173 16.38 -3.05 25.69
CA GLN A 173 17.83 -2.94 25.90
C GLN A 173 18.20 -2.26 27.23
N ILE A 174 17.21 -1.97 28.08
CA ILE A 174 17.39 -1.46 29.45
C ILE A 174 17.17 -2.59 30.46
N CYS A 175 15.99 -3.22 30.46
CA CYS A 175 15.63 -4.25 31.44
C CYS A 175 15.82 -5.68 30.93
N THR A 176 16.25 -5.87 29.68
CA THR A 176 16.51 -7.17 29.03
C THR A 176 15.29 -8.10 28.92
N SER A 177 14.08 -7.58 29.14
CA SER A 177 12.83 -8.34 29.00
C SER A 177 12.16 -8.09 27.65
N ALA A 178 11.32 -9.04 27.22
CA ALA A 178 10.58 -8.93 25.97
C ALA A 178 9.67 -7.70 25.93
N VAL A 179 9.59 -7.06 24.77
CA VAL A 179 8.66 -5.98 24.46
C VAL A 179 7.55 -6.53 23.59
N ASP A 180 6.32 -6.31 24.01
CA ASP A 180 5.13 -6.72 23.26
C ASP A 180 4.90 -5.78 22.07
N ARG A 181 4.76 -6.37 20.88
CA ARG A 181 4.61 -5.63 19.62
C ARG A 181 3.24 -5.00 19.46
N GLU A 182 2.24 -5.56 20.14
CA GLU A 182 0.84 -5.19 20.02
C GLU A 182 0.44 -4.08 21.00
N ARG A 183 1.35 -3.67 21.88
CA ARG A 183 1.10 -2.58 22.83
C ARG A 183 1.37 -1.23 22.19
N ASP A 184 0.33 -0.43 22.08
CA ASP A 184 0.41 0.94 21.61
C ASP A 184 0.53 1.96 22.75
N TRP A 185 1.05 3.15 22.43
CA TRP A 185 0.97 4.29 23.33
C TRP A 185 -0.50 4.59 23.68
N PRO A 186 -0.84 4.92 24.95
CA PRO A 186 0.04 5.24 26.08
C PRO A 186 0.32 4.07 27.04
N ASP A 187 0.21 2.81 26.63
CA ASP A 187 0.52 1.67 27.50
C ASP A 187 1.97 1.78 28.00
N MET A 188 2.18 1.56 29.31
CA MET A 188 3.50 1.77 29.89
C MET A 188 4.58 0.79 29.42
N TRP A 189 4.16 -0.36 28.89
CA TRP A 189 4.99 -1.41 28.33
C TRP A 189 5.06 -1.36 26.80
N CYS A 190 4.54 -0.30 26.16
CA CYS A 190 4.68 -0.10 24.72
C CYS A 190 6.16 0.11 24.31
N PRO A 191 6.54 -0.24 23.07
CA PRO A 191 7.89 -0.02 22.54
C PRO A 191 8.15 1.46 22.31
N THR A 192 9.33 1.91 22.71
CA THR A 192 9.83 3.27 22.46
C THR A 192 11.29 3.24 22.01
N LEU A 193 11.69 4.29 21.29
CA LEU A 193 13.06 4.50 20.87
C LEU A 193 13.81 5.25 21.98
N ASP A 194 14.70 4.55 22.69
CA ASP A 194 15.62 5.10 23.69
C ASP A 194 16.94 5.53 23.05
N HIS A 195 17.51 6.62 23.53
CA HIS A 195 18.87 7.06 23.19
C HIS A 195 19.82 6.64 24.31
N ARG A 196 20.80 5.77 24.02
CA ARG A 196 21.82 5.28 24.99
C ARG A 196 22.47 6.45 25.72
N VAL A 197 23.05 7.37 24.96
CA VAL A 197 23.50 8.68 25.42
C VAL A 197 22.35 9.66 25.15
N PRO A 198 21.77 10.30 26.19
CA PRO A 198 20.73 11.29 26.03
C PRO A 198 21.22 12.52 25.29
N LEU A 199 20.29 13.24 24.65
CA LEU A 199 20.58 14.49 23.96
C LEU A 199 21.24 15.54 24.87
N THR A 200 20.81 15.65 26.14
CA THR A 200 21.38 16.61 27.11
C THR A 200 22.84 16.34 27.45
N ALA A 201 23.34 15.14 27.15
CA ALA A 201 24.74 14.76 27.24
C ALA A 201 25.45 14.71 25.87
N GLY A 202 24.84 15.28 24.82
CA GLY A 202 25.39 15.32 23.46
C GLY A 202 25.14 14.08 22.61
N GLY A 203 24.33 13.13 23.09
CA GLY A 203 24.08 11.88 22.35
C GLY A 203 23.18 12.07 21.15
N ALA A 204 23.64 11.68 19.96
CA ALA A 204 23.02 11.89 18.66
C ALA A 204 21.83 10.95 18.34
N HIS A 205 20.98 11.30 17.37
CA HIS A 205 19.96 10.39 16.83
C HIS A 205 20.53 9.61 15.64
N THR A 206 21.38 8.63 15.95
CA THR A 206 22.07 7.76 14.99
C THR A 206 21.79 6.30 15.29
N ALA A 207 21.97 5.41 14.31
CA ALA A 207 21.66 3.99 14.44
C ALA A 207 22.33 3.34 15.67
N ASP A 208 23.57 3.73 15.97
CA ASP A 208 24.35 3.18 17.08
C ASP A 208 23.90 3.69 18.47
N ASN A 209 23.35 4.91 18.53
CA ASN A 209 22.93 5.51 19.80
C ASN A 209 21.45 5.22 20.12
N VAL A 210 20.63 4.80 19.17
CA VAL A 210 19.22 4.45 19.42
C VAL A 210 19.02 2.96 19.67
N ARG A 211 18.05 2.62 20.51
CA ARG A 211 17.69 1.24 20.86
C ARG A 211 16.24 1.10 21.30
N LEU A 212 15.71 -0.12 21.28
CA LEU A 212 14.40 -0.45 21.80
C LEU A 212 14.39 -0.43 23.34
N ALA A 213 13.37 0.22 23.91
CA ALA A 213 13.04 0.11 25.34
C ALA A 213 11.51 0.14 25.55
N HIS A 214 11.02 -0.47 26.64
CA HIS A 214 9.67 -0.16 27.12
C HIS A 214 9.58 1.33 27.46
N TRP A 215 8.40 1.93 27.26
CA TRP A 215 8.18 3.34 27.62
C TRP A 215 8.51 3.62 29.09
N ILE A 216 8.08 2.77 30.03
CA ILE A 216 8.37 2.94 31.46
C ILE A 216 9.87 2.86 31.78
N CYS A 217 10.61 1.97 31.10
CA CYS A 217 12.05 1.85 31.29
C CYS A 217 12.79 3.09 30.77
N ASN A 218 12.40 3.57 29.58
CA ASN A 218 12.94 4.79 28.98
C ASN A 218 12.63 6.03 29.85
N LEU A 219 11.39 6.11 30.36
CA LEU A 219 10.97 7.18 31.27
C LEU A 219 11.79 7.20 32.56
N HIS A 220 11.99 6.05 33.21
CA HIS A 220 12.80 5.95 34.42
C HIS A 220 14.29 6.22 34.18
N LYS A 221 14.83 5.83 33.02
CA LYS A 221 16.19 6.18 32.62
C LYS A 221 16.34 7.70 32.50
N GLY A 222 15.41 8.37 31.82
CA GLY A 222 15.49 9.81 31.56
C GLY A 222 16.83 10.18 30.94
N ASP A 223 17.53 11.14 31.57
CA ASP A 223 18.85 11.61 31.15
C ASP A 223 20.02 10.88 31.85
N TYR A 224 19.75 9.80 32.60
CA TYR A 224 20.81 8.95 33.15
C TYR A 224 21.42 8.05 32.08
N PHE A 225 22.74 7.96 32.04
CA PHE A 225 23.49 7.00 31.24
C PHE A 225 24.80 6.63 31.94
N PRO A 226 25.23 5.37 31.87
CA PRO A 226 26.53 4.97 32.41
C PRO A 226 27.65 5.58 31.55
N VAL A 227 28.59 6.26 32.20
CA VAL A 227 29.86 6.65 31.60
C VAL A 227 30.81 5.50 31.84
N GLU A 228 31.21 4.79 30.79
CA GLU A 228 32.30 3.82 30.91
C GLU A 228 33.58 4.61 31.23
N ALA A 229 34.25 4.21 32.31
CA ALA A 229 35.45 4.85 32.85
C ALA A 229 36.73 4.42 32.12
#